data_AF-A0A544U4F6-F1
#
_entry.id   AF-A0A544U4F6-F1
#
_cell.length_a   1.000
_cell.length_b   1.000
_cell.length_c   1.000
_cell.angle_alpha   90.00
_cell.angle_beta   90.00
_cell.angle_gamma   90.00
#
_symmetry.space_group_name_H-M   'P 1'
#
loop_
_entity.id
_entity.type
_entity.pdbx_description
1 polymer ?
#
loop_
_entity_poly.entity_id
_entity_poly.type
_entity_poly.pdbx_seq_one_letter_code
_entity_poly.pdbx_strand_id
1 'polypeptide(L)'
;MTKFSYDANGNEKSETDPNNVVKSRGYDAHDRLESVSIGNGVKAIKSSYGFDKQGNVTSRTNPLGYVTSFKYNALNAVERETDPLGKYLYYEYDGETNVTLIESGDGTNKSSVSFTYDHKNNEKSKSVLYRTTTGFNHN
;
A
#
# COMPACT_ATOMS: atom_id res chain seq x y z
N MET A 1 19.39 -14.17 25.54
CA MET A 1 18.12 -13.60 26.03
C MET A 1 17.75 -12.45 25.11
N THR A 2 16.49 -12.35 24.71
CA THR A 2 15.98 -11.20 23.94
C THR A 2 15.65 -10.06 24.89
N LYS A 3 15.98 -8.81 24.51
CA LYS A 3 15.69 -7.60 25.28
C LYS A 3 14.69 -6.72 24.53
N PHE A 4 13.76 -6.10 25.27
CA PHE A 4 12.75 -5.20 24.72
C PHE A 4 12.87 -3.82 25.35
N SER A 5 12.53 -2.78 24.58
CA SER A 5 12.29 -1.43 25.10
C SER A 5 10.96 -0.89 24.58
N TYR A 6 10.37 0.03 25.33
CA TYR A 6 9.06 0.61 25.04
C TYR A 6 9.16 2.14 25.09
N ASP A 7 8.29 2.82 24.34
CA ASP A 7 8.10 4.26 24.46
C ASP A 7 7.17 4.61 25.65
N ALA A 8 6.87 5.91 25.81
CA ALA A 8 6.04 6.41 26.91
C ALA A 8 4.57 5.97 26.81
N ASN A 9 4.10 5.63 25.60
CA ASN A 9 2.74 5.17 25.34
C ASN A 9 2.63 3.63 25.45
N GLY A 10 3.75 2.96 25.72
CA GLY A 10 3.82 1.50 25.88
C GLY A 10 4.02 0.75 24.57
N ASN A 11 4.30 1.43 23.46
CA ASN A 11 4.59 0.75 22.20
C ASN A 11 6.02 0.20 22.22
N GLU A 12 6.21 -1.00 21.67
CA GLU A 12 7.54 -1.62 21.58
C GLU A 12 8.43 -0.81 20.64
N LYS A 13 9.47 -0.18 21.19
CA LYS A 13 10.42 0.66 20.45
C LYS A 13 11.60 -0.14 19.90
N SER A 14 12.05 -1.17 20.62
CA SER A 14 13.13 -2.03 20.13
C SER A 14 13.06 -3.45 20.67
N GLU A 15 13.53 -4.39 19.85
CA GLU A 15 13.81 -5.78 20.19
C GLU A 15 15.27 -6.06 19.84
N THR A 16 16.06 -6.57 20.79
CA THR A 16 17.43 -7.03 20.56
C THR A 16 17.49 -8.52 20.82
N ASP A 17 17.81 -9.28 19.77
CA ASP A 17 17.93 -10.74 19.86
C ASP A 17 19.25 -11.16 20.56
N PRO A 18 19.43 -12.45 20.91
CA PRO A 18 20.68 -12.93 21.53
C PRO A 18 21.93 -12.75 20.66
N ASN A 19 21.78 -12.53 19.35
CA ASN A 19 22.86 -12.30 18.40
C ASN A 19 23.19 -10.80 18.26
N ASN A 20 22.59 -9.94 19.07
CA ASN A 20 22.69 -8.47 19.04
C ASN A 20 22.18 -7.83 17.75
N VAL A 21 21.29 -8.50 17.01
CA VAL A 21 20.52 -7.87 15.93
C VAL A 21 19.41 -7.06 16.58
N VAL A 22 19.37 -5.77 16.26
CA VAL A 22 18.35 -4.84 16.77
C VAL A 22 17.26 -4.63 15.72
N LYS A 23 16.01 -4.87 16.10
CA LYS A 23 14.83 -4.41 15.39
C LYS A 23 14.29 -3.17 16.11
N SER A 24 14.25 -2.03 15.44
CA SER A 24 13.71 -0.77 15.98
C SER A 24 12.40 -0.42 15.28
N ARG A 25 11.46 0.15 16.03
CA ARG A 25 10.18 0.66 15.52
C ARG A 25 10.07 2.15 15.83
N GLY A 26 9.65 2.93 14.84
CA GLY A 26 9.28 4.32 14.99
C GLY A 26 7.78 4.48 14.85
N TYR A 27 7.18 5.31 15.71
CA TYR A 27 5.76 5.59 15.72
C TYR A 27 5.53 7.08 15.46
N ASP A 28 4.44 7.41 14.79
CA ASP A 28 4.01 8.79 14.60
C ASP A 28 3.28 9.33 15.85
N ALA A 29 2.80 10.58 15.78
CA ALA A 29 2.10 11.23 16.89
C ALA A 29 0.73 10.60 17.26
N HIS A 30 0.22 9.67 16.44
CA HIS A 30 -1.02 8.93 16.68
C HIS A 30 -0.75 7.46 17.06
N ASP A 31 0.47 7.15 17.52
CA ASP A 31 0.91 5.79 17.89
C ASP A 31 0.87 4.78 16.73
N ARG A 32 0.91 5.24 15.48
CA ARG A 32 0.92 4.37 14.30
C ARG A 32 2.36 4.07 13.89
N LEU A 33 2.62 2.83 13.48
CA LEU A 33 3.95 2.37 13.06
C LEU A 33 4.40 3.07 11.77
N GLU A 34 5.27 4.07 11.90
CA GLU A 34 5.81 4.86 10.79
C GLU A 34 7.07 4.23 10.18
N SER A 35 7.85 3.48 10.97
CA SER A 35 9.04 2.81 10.43
C SER A 35 9.48 1.58 11.21
N VAL A 36 10.16 0.68 10.49
CA VAL A 36 10.84 -0.49 11.05
C VAL A 36 12.26 -0.52 10.51
N SER A 37 13.24 -0.66 11.40
CA SER A 37 14.65 -0.85 11.03
C SER A 37 15.20 -2.14 11.62
N ILE A 38 15.96 -2.91 10.84
CA ILE A 38 16.63 -4.13 11.30
C ILE A 38 18.13 -3.98 11.07
N GLY A 39 18.93 -4.22 12.11
CA GLY A 39 20.38 -4.11 12.10
C GLY A 39 20.89 -2.91 12.88
N ASN A 40 22.22 -2.73 12.87
CA ASN A 40 22.90 -1.75 13.72
C ASN A 40 23.59 -0.67 12.88
N GLY A 41 23.41 0.60 13.27
CA GLY A 41 24.07 1.74 12.65
C GLY A 41 23.79 1.87 11.15
N VAL A 42 24.82 2.22 10.37
CA VAL A 42 24.71 2.48 8.93
C VAL A 42 24.32 1.27 8.07
N LYS A 43 24.36 0.05 8.63
CA LYS A 43 23.97 -1.19 7.93
C LYS A 43 22.50 -1.56 8.15
N ALA A 44 21.78 -0.79 8.97
CA ALA A 44 20.38 -1.07 9.24
C ALA A 44 19.54 -0.89 7.97
N ILE A 45 18.74 -1.90 7.64
CA ILE A 45 17.73 -1.80 6.59
C ILE A 45 16.47 -1.18 7.18
N LYS A 46 15.82 -0.25 6.46
CA LYS A 46 14.66 0.48 6.96
C LYS A 46 13.48 0.38 6.00
N SER A 47 12.30 0.06 6.52
CA SER A 47 11.02 0.29 5.84
C SER A 47 10.28 1.44 6.53
N SER A 48 9.50 2.20 5.76
CA SER A 48 8.66 3.27 6.31
C SER A 48 7.27 3.29 5.68
N TYR A 49 6.34 3.89 6.41
CA TYR A 49 4.93 3.97 6.08
C TYR A 49 4.45 5.41 6.23
N GLY A 50 3.74 5.93 5.24
CA GLY A 50 3.01 7.18 5.32
C GLY A 50 1.53 6.91 5.54
N PHE A 51 0.84 7.82 6.21
CA PHE A 51 -0.58 7.67 6.55
C PHE A 51 -1.38 8.92 6.23
N ASP A 52 -2.65 8.74 5.88
CA ASP A 52 -3.62 9.84 5.84
C ASP A 52 -4.20 10.14 7.23
N LYS A 53 -5.18 11.07 7.26
CA LYS A 53 -5.88 11.48 8.49
C LYS A 53 -6.83 10.40 9.03
N GLN A 54 -7.24 9.45 8.20
CA GLN A 54 -8.14 8.36 8.56
C GLN A 54 -7.39 7.14 9.12
N GLY A 55 -6.06 7.11 8.99
CA GLY A 55 -5.27 5.96 9.44
C GLY A 55 -4.84 5.02 8.33
N ASN A 56 -5.18 5.31 7.08
CA ASN A 56 -4.82 4.42 5.98
C ASN A 56 -3.38 4.67 5.53
N VAL A 57 -2.70 3.60 5.10
CA VAL A 57 -1.33 3.66 4.60
C VAL A 57 -1.33 4.27 3.21
N THR A 58 -0.85 5.50 3.05
CA THR A 58 -0.75 6.19 1.74
C THR A 58 0.56 5.90 1.02
N SER A 59 1.59 5.45 1.73
CA SER A 59 2.86 5.07 1.13
C SER A 59 3.57 3.98 1.92
N ARG A 60 4.31 3.14 1.22
CA ARG A 60 5.22 2.14 1.78
C ARG A 60 6.55 2.24 1.07
N THR A 61 7.60 2.53 1.83
CA THR A 61 8.98 2.50 1.33
C THR A 61 9.65 1.23 1.81
N ASN A 62 10.21 0.44 0.90
CA ASN A 62 10.95 -0.76 1.26
C ASN A 62 12.43 -0.44 1.59
N PRO A 63 13.21 -1.42 2.09
CA PRO A 63 14.62 -1.23 2.40
C PRO A 63 15.53 -0.76 1.27
N LEU A 64 15.11 -0.94 0.02
CA LEU A 64 15.85 -0.51 -1.16
C LEU A 64 15.50 0.94 -1.57
N GLY A 65 14.62 1.61 -0.81
CA GLY A 65 14.16 2.96 -1.09
C GLY A 65 13.03 3.04 -2.14
N TYR A 66 12.53 1.89 -2.61
CA TYR A 66 11.43 1.89 -3.55
C TYR A 66 10.10 2.15 -2.84
N VAL A 67 9.29 3.05 -3.41
CA VAL A 67 8.04 3.53 -2.83
C VAL A 67 6.85 2.98 -3.62
N THR A 68 5.95 2.31 -2.92
CA THR A 68 4.58 2.03 -3.39
C THR A 68 3.64 3.03 -2.74
N SER A 69 2.75 3.65 -3.52
CA SER A 69 1.76 4.61 -3.00
C SER A 69 0.34 4.10 -3.15
N PHE A 70 -0.53 4.48 -2.22
CA PHE A 70 -1.94 4.11 -2.20
C PHE A 70 -2.82 5.35 -2.13
N LYS A 71 -3.95 5.31 -2.83
CA LYS A 71 -5.05 6.27 -2.71
C LYS A 71 -6.31 5.55 -2.27
N TYR A 72 -7.13 6.25 -1.50
CA TYR A 72 -8.37 5.71 -0.95
C TYR A 72 -9.55 6.55 -1.45
N ASN A 73 -10.66 5.88 -1.74
CA ASN A 73 -11.92 6.53 -2.10
C ASN A 73 -12.70 6.96 -0.85
N ALA A 74 -13.89 7.54 -1.04
CA ALA A 74 -14.76 7.98 0.05
C ALA A 74 -15.29 6.84 0.96
N LEU A 75 -15.24 5.59 0.48
CA LEU A 75 -15.59 4.39 1.26
C LEU A 75 -14.41 3.86 2.08
N ASN A 76 -13.28 4.59 2.09
CA ASN A 76 -12.05 4.18 2.74
C ASN A 76 -11.43 2.88 2.16
N ALA A 77 -11.78 2.56 0.91
CA ALA A 77 -11.24 1.43 0.16
C ALA A 77 -10.12 1.90 -0.80
N VAL A 78 -9.17 1.02 -1.11
CA VAL A 78 -8.04 1.35 -2.01
C VAL A 78 -8.57 1.63 -3.40
N GLU A 79 -8.52 2.89 -3.81
CA GLU A 79 -8.88 3.32 -5.16
C GLU A 79 -7.73 3.08 -6.14
N ARG A 80 -6.49 3.28 -5.69
CA ARG A 80 -5.31 3.16 -6.56
C ARG A 80 -4.09 2.71 -5.78
N GLU A 81 -3.38 1.74 -6.33
CA GLU A 81 -2.02 1.38 -5.95
C GLU A 81 -1.08 1.76 -7.10
N THR A 82 0.08 2.34 -6.79
CA THR A 82 1.11 2.67 -7.78
C THR A 82 2.46 2.18 -7.29
N ASP A 83 3.10 1.37 -8.12
CA ASP A 83 4.41 0.79 -7.87
C ASP A 83 5.55 1.82 -8.10
N PRO A 84 6.77 1.50 -7.68
CA PRO A 84 7.92 2.39 -7.82
C PRO A 84 8.31 2.72 -9.28
N LEU A 85 7.83 1.93 -10.24
CA LEU A 85 8.07 2.11 -11.67
C LEU A 85 6.95 2.90 -12.35
N GLY A 86 5.95 3.36 -11.59
CA GLY A 86 4.79 4.11 -12.09
C GLY A 86 3.69 3.23 -12.68
N LYS A 87 3.81 1.90 -12.61
CA LYS A 87 2.71 1.00 -12.95
C LYS A 87 1.67 1.05 -11.85
N TYR A 88 0.41 0.93 -12.21
CA TYR A 88 -0.67 1.08 -11.26
C TYR A 88 -1.74 0.01 -11.41
N LEU A 89 -2.46 -0.18 -10.31
CA LEU A 89 -3.77 -0.80 -10.27
C LEU A 89 -4.77 0.26 -9.79
N TYR A 90 -5.91 0.33 -10.45
CA TYR A 90 -7.03 1.20 -10.10
C TYR A 90 -8.28 0.33 -9.88
N TYR A 91 -9.05 0.68 -8.87
CA TYR A 91 -10.19 -0.09 -8.43
C TYR A 91 -11.41 0.82 -8.34
N GLU A 92 -12.52 0.35 -8.91
CA GLU A 92 -13.84 0.88 -8.59
C GLU A 92 -14.61 -0.17 -7.80
N TYR A 93 -15.47 0.32 -6.92
CA TYR A 93 -16.32 -0.49 -6.08
C TYR A 93 -17.77 -0.13 -6.34
N ASP A 94 -18.66 -1.08 -6.09
CA ASP A 94 -20.04 -0.71 -5.83
C ASP A 94 -20.15 0.07 -4.50
N GLY A 95 -21.33 0.62 -4.20
CA GLY A 95 -21.56 1.39 -2.97
C GLY A 95 -21.40 0.61 -1.67
N GLU A 96 -21.00 -0.66 -1.74
CA GLU A 96 -20.72 -1.53 -0.60
C GLU A 96 -19.24 -1.90 -0.58
N THR A 97 -18.88 -3.08 -1.11
CA THR A 97 -17.52 -3.63 -1.02
C THR A 97 -17.09 -4.41 -2.27
N ASN A 98 -17.96 -4.63 -3.25
CA ASN A 98 -17.61 -5.46 -4.41
C ASN A 98 -16.88 -4.63 -5.45
N VAL A 99 -15.80 -5.18 -6.00
CA VAL A 99 -14.99 -4.50 -7.02
C VAL A 99 -15.69 -4.58 -8.37
N THR A 100 -16.11 -3.44 -8.92
CA THR A 100 -16.77 -3.36 -10.24
C THR A 100 -15.78 -3.16 -11.38
N LEU A 101 -14.58 -2.64 -11.10
CA LEU A 101 -13.51 -2.44 -12.08
C LEU A 101 -12.15 -2.70 -11.45
N ILE A 102 -11.28 -3.41 -12.18
CA ILE A 102 -9.85 -3.44 -11.97
C ILE A 102 -9.20 -2.95 -13.25
N GLU A 103 -8.52 -1.82 -13.22
CA GLU A 103 -7.69 -1.32 -14.32
C GLU A 103 -6.21 -1.42 -13.93
N SER A 104 -5.40 -1.93 -14.85
CA SER A 104 -3.94 -1.94 -14.74
C SER A 104 -3.35 -1.07 -15.84
N GLY A 105 -2.30 -0.32 -15.52
CA GLY A 105 -1.63 0.48 -16.54
C GLY A 105 -0.21 0.89 -16.17
N ASP A 106 0.51 1.40 -17.16
CA ASP A 106 1.87 1.92 -17.04
C ASP A 106 1.97 3.42 -17.40
N GLY A 107 0.81 4.09 -17.51
CA GLY A 107 0.69 5.48 -17.96
C GLY A 107 0.58 5.63 -19.48
N THR A 108 0.87 4.60 -20.27
CA THR A 108 0.75 4.61 -21.73
C THR A 108 -0.29 3.60 -22.22
N ASN A 109 -0.23 2.39 -21.67
CA ASN A 109 -1.12 1.29 -21.96
C ASN A 109 -1.95 0.98 -20.73
N LYS A 110 -3.20 0.59 -20.97
CA LYS A 110 -4.09 0.10 -19.92
C LYS A 110 -4.86 -1.13 -20.36
N SER A 111 -5.14 -2.00 -19.39
CA SER A 111 -6.03 -3.15 -19.53
C SER A 111 -6.94 -3.18 -18.33
N SER A 112 -8.21 -3.50 -18.52
CA SER A 112 -9.20 -3.53 -17.45
C SER A 112 -10.02 -4.81 -17.45
N VAL A 113 -10.56 -5.12 -16.29
CA VAL A 113 -11.56 -6.16 -16.07
C VAL A 113 -12.70 -5.53 -15.29
N SER A 114 -13.94 -5.65 -15.78
CA SER A 114 -15.12 -5.16 -15.07
C SER A 114 -16.03 -6.29 -14.65
N PHE A 115 -16.72 -6.10 -13.53
CA PHE A 115 -17.60 -7.08 -12.91
C PHE A 115 -18.99 -6.49 -12.67
N THR A 116 -20.01 -7.34 -12.71
CA THR A 116 -21.33 -7.01 -12.17
C THR A 116 -21.74 -8.08 -11.18
N TYR A 117 -22.56 -7.70 -10.20
CA TYR A 117 -23.01 -8.59 -9.13
C TYR A 117 -24.53 -8.67 -9.10
N ASP A 118 -25.05 -9.80 -8.63
CA ASP A 118 -26.46 -9.91 -8.25
C ASP A 118 -26.72 -9.33 -6.85
N HIS A 119 -27.99 -9.27 -6.43
CA HIS A 119 -28.41 -8.75 -5.12
C HIS A 119 -27.95 -9.62 -3.93
N LYS A 120 -27.29 -10.75 -4.18
CA LYS A 120 -26.71 -11.64 -3.17
C LYS A 120 -25.17 -11.57 -3.20
N ASN A 121 -24.62 -10.58 -3.90
CA ASN A 121 -23.19 -10.35 -4.09
C ASN A 121 -22.46 -11.49 -4.82
N ASN A 122 -23.16 -12.26 -5.65
CA ASN A 122 -22.51 -13.21 -6.56
C ASN A 122 -22.14 -12.52 -7.87
N GLU A 123 -20.95 -12.83 -8.41
CA GLU A 123 -20.54 -12.37 -9.74
C GLU A 123 -21.56 -12.84 -10.79
N LYS A 124 -22.17 -11.88 -11.49
CA LYS A 124 -23.12 -12.11 -12.56
C LYS A 124 -22.47 -12.04 -13.93
N SER A 125 -21.50 -11.15 -14.10
CA SER A 125 -20.73 -11.06 -15.34
C SER A 125 -19.33 -10.54 -15.10
N LYS A 126 -18.43 -10.90 -16.04
CA LYS A 126 -17.06 -10.44 -16.13
C LYS A 126 -16.75 -10.07 -17.57
N SER A 127 -16.18 -8.89 -17.77
CA SER A 127 -15.72 -8.42 -19.07
C SER A 127 -14.24 -8.04 -18.99
N VAL A 128 -13.47 -8.32 -20.04
CA VAL A 128 -12.03 -8.06 -20.09
C VAL A 128 -11.70 -7.23 -21.31
N LEU A 129 -10.99 -6.12 -21.12
CA LEU A 129 -10.46 -5.27 -22.17
C LEU A 129 -8.93 -5.22 -22.06
N TYR A 130 -8.24 -5.71 -23.09
CA TYR A 130 -6.79 -5.67 -23.16
C TYR A 130 -6.29 -4.47 -23.94
N ARG A 131 -5.15 -3.92 -23.51
CA ARG A 131 -4.28 -2.96 -24.22
C ARG A 131 -5.00 -2.00 -25.17
N THR A 132 -5.42 -0.86 -24.62
CA THR A 132 -5.68 0.34 -25.42
C THR A 132 -4.46 1.26 -25.32
N THR A 133 -3.86 1.61 -26.45
CA THR A 133 -2.89 2.71 -26.51
C THR A 133 -3.68 3.99 -26.31
N THR A 134 -3.40 4.73 -25.25
CA THR A 134 -3.98 6.06 -25.07
C THR A 134 -3.53 6.90 -26.26
N GLY A 135 -4.46 7.26 -27.14
CA GLY A 135 -4.15 7.84 -28.45
C GLY A 135 -3.22 9.04 -28.34
N PHE A 136 -2.14 9.02 -29.13
CA PHE A 136 -1.37 10.21 -29.43
C PHE A 136 -2.30 11.21 -30.15
N ASN A 137 -2.78 12.23 -29.44
CA ASN A 137 -3.19 13.45 -30.12
C ASN A 137 -1.92 14.18 -30.54
N HIS A 138 -1.52 13.98 -31.79
CA HIS A 138 -0.65 14.94 -32.47
C HIS A 138 -1.44 16.24 -32.63
N ASN A 139 -0.93 17.33 -32.06
CA ASN A 139 -1.18 18.68 -32.54
C ASN A 139 0.01 19.12 -33.39
#